data_AF-A0A441UKC2-F1
#
_entry.id   AF-A0A441UKC2-F1
#
_cell.length_a   1.000
_cell.length_b   1.000
_cell.length_c   1.000
_cell.angle_alpha   90.00
_cell.angle_beta   90.00
_cell.angle_gamma   90.00
#
_symmetry.space_group_name_H-M   'P 1'
#
loop_
_entity.id
_entity.type
_entity.pdbx_description
1 polymer ?
#
loop_
_entity_poly.entity_id
_entity_poly.type
_entity_poly.pdbx_seq_one_letter_code
_entity_poly.pdbx_strand_id
1 'polypeptide(L)'
;MALCLRVADSAALDHLRVRIALPLEAPRDWSRTNPLKCTCDCRALGAFLIDPHQQQWRLRAAQNRRTHVEESVRNAVCDLDLATERRGSPHTLIATKNQASYERRAKQRRQDLEHVSALGG
;
A
#
# COMPACT_ATOMS: atom_id res chain seq x y z
N MET A 1 -5.03 -32.73 27.66
CA MET A 1 -4.51 -31.35 27.45
C MET A 1 -3.35 -31.28 26.45
N ALA A 2 -2.36 -32.18 26.48
CA ALA A 2 -1.21 -32.16 25.54
C ALA A 2 -1.55 -32.30 24.04
N LEU A 3 -2.65 -32.99 23.69
CA LEU A 3 -3.09 -33.14 22.29
C LEU A 3 -3.68 -31.85 21.70
N CYS A 4 -4.27 -31.00 22.55
CA CYS A 4 -4.95 -29.77 22.14
C CYS A 4 -3.95 -28.64 21.79
N LEU A 5 -2.85 -28.53 22.55
CA LEU A 5 -1.75 -27.60 22.23
C LEU A 5 -1.09 -27.96 20.89
N ARG A 6 -0.74 -29.23 20.69
CA ARG A 6 -0.06 -29.67 19.44
C ARG A 6 -0.90 -29.44 18.18
N VAL A 7 -2.22 -29.60 18.26
CA VAL A 7 -3.12 -29.32 17.14
C VAL A 7 -3.20 -27.82 16.85
N ALA A 8 -3.26 -26.98 17.89
CA ALA A 8 -3.22 -25.53 17.72
C ALA A 8 -1.90 -25.06 17.09
N ASP A 9 -0.77 -25.67 17.47
CA ASP A 9 0.55 -25.38 16.90
C ASP A 9 0.63 -25.76 15.41
N SER A 10 0.04 -26.91 15.02
CA SER A 10 0.00 -27.34 13.61
C SER A 10 -0.83 -26.40 12.72
N ALA A 11 -2.02 -26.00 13.17
CA ALA A 11 -2.88 -25.08 12.41
C ALA A 11 -2.25 -23.68 12.27
N ALA A 12 -1.57 -23.21 13.32
CA ALA A 12 -0.81 -21.96 13.29
C ALA A 12 0.35 -22.02 12.31
N LEU A 13 1.14 -23.11 12.33
CA LEU A 13 2.24 -23.32 11.40
C LEU A 13 1.76 -23.36 9.93
N ASP A 14 0.66 -24.04 9.66
CA ASP A 14 0.12 -24.11 8.30
C ASP A 14 -0.38 -22.74 7.80
N HIS A 15 -1.04 -21.96 8.66
CA HIS A 15 -1.44 -20.59 8.33
C HIS A 15 -0.22 -19.70 8.00
N LEU A 16 0.84 -19.79 8.80
CA LEU A 16 2.07 -19.01 8.56
C LEU A 16 2.74 -19.43 7.24
N ARG A 17 2.85 -20.74 6.98
CA ARG A 17 3.43 -21.27 5.73
C ARG A 17 2.67 -20.79 4.50
N VAL A 18 1.34 -20.82 4.54
CA VAL A 18 0.49 -20.31 3.45
C VAL A 18 0.79 -18.83 3.17
N ARG A 19 0.90 -18.00 4.22
CA ARG A 19 1.20 -16.57 4.06
C ARG A 19 2.62 -16.29 3.59
N ILE A 20 3.61 -17.07 4.05
CA ILE A 20 5.01 -16.99 3.59
C ILE A 20 5.10 -17.33 2.10
N ALA A 21 4.33 -18.31 1.62
CA ALA A 21 4.36 -18.74 0.23
C ALA A 21 3.78 -17.72 -0.77
N LEU A 22 3.00 -16.72 -0.33
CA LEU A 22 2.45 -15.70 -1.22
C LEU A 22 3.57 -14.92 -1.92
N PRO A 23 3.46 -14.54 -3.21
CA PRO A 23 4.48 -13.72 -3.87
C PRO A 23 4.70 -12.38 -3.18
N LEU A 24 5.97 -11.99 -3.02
CA LEU A 24 6.39 -10.68 -2.51
C LEU A 24 7.64 -10.26 -3.28
N GLU A 25 7.45 -9.45 -4.30
CA GLU A 25 8.54 -8.85 -5.08
C GLU A 25 8.61 -7.36 -4.74
N ALA A 26 9.84 -6.86 -4.64
CA ALA A 26 10.05 -5.42 -4.55
C ALA A 26 9.59 -4.76 -5.86
N PRO A 27 8.93 -3.58 -5.80
CA PRO A 27 8.64 -2.82 -7.01
C PRO A 27 9.93 -2.55 -7.80
N ARG A 28 9.91 -2.83 -9.10
CA ARG A 28 11.09 -2.65 -9.98
C ARG A 28 11.32 -1.17 -10.36
N ASP A 29 10.24 -0.40 -10.32
CA ASP A 29 10.19 1.00 -10.72
C ASP A 29 9.14 1.78 -9.89
N TRP A 30 8.80 2.99 -10.33
CA TRP A 30 7.80 3.84 -9.68
C TRP A 30 6.37 3.55 -10.11
N SER A 31 6.10 2.54 -10.94
CA SER A 31 4.73 2.18 -11.29
C SER A 31 4.00 1.59 -10.08
N ARG A 32 2.73 1.92 -9.95
CA ARG A 32 1.82 1.45 -8.90
C ARG A 32 0.51 1.04 -9.55
N THR A 33 -0.16 0.08 -8.94
CA THR A 33 -1.51 -0.33 -9.35
C THR A 33 -2.45 0.88 -9.30
N ASN A 34 -3.30 1.04 -10.31
CA ASN A 34 -4.33 2.05 -10.34
C ASN A 34 -5.71 1.43 -9.99
N PRO A 35 -6.18 1.58 -8.74
CA PRO A 35 -7.52 1.14 -8.34
C PRO A 35 -8.62 2.19 -8.63
N LEU A 36 -8.25 3.39 -9.09
CA LEU A 36 -9.16 4.54 -9.20
C LEU A 36 -10.05 4.39 -10.44
N LYS A 37 -11.38 4.45 -10.22
CA LYS A 37 -12.40 4.33 -11.29
C LYS A 37 -13.08 5.66 -11.62
N CYS A 38 -12.80 6.71 -10.85
CA CYS A 38 -13.38 8.02 -11.03
C CYS A 38 -12.94 8.63 -12.38
N THR A 39 -13.76 9.52 -12.96
CA THR A 39 -13.43 10.20 -14.23
C THR A 39 -12.90 11.62 -14.06
N CYS A 40 -12.94 12.17 -12.85
CA CYS A 40 -12.43 13.51 -12.55
C CYS A 40 -10.89 13.52 -12.41
N ASP A 41 -10.34 14.37 -11.53
CA ASP A 41 -8.90 14.46 -11.28
C ASP A 41 -8.22 13.12 -10.94
N CYS A 42 -8.94 12.16 -10.36
CA CYS A 42 -8.37 10.84 -10.11
C CYS A 42 -8.12 10.01 -11.38
N ARG A 43 -8.65 10.39 -12.55
CA ARG A 43 -8.19 9.83 -13.84
C ARG A 43 -6.74 10.22 -14.11
N ALA A 44 -6.40 11.49 -13.92
CA ALA A 44 -5.03 11.98 -14.11
C ALA A 44 -4.09 11.39 -13.06
N LEU A 45 -4.55 11.27 -11.81
CA LEU A 45 -3.80 10.56 -10.76
C LEU A 45 -3.59 9.07 -11.12
N GLY A 46 -4.59 8.41 -11.69
CA GLY A 46 -4.49 7.02 -12.13
C GLY A 46 -3.46 6.80 -13.24
N ALA A 47 -3.39 7.72 -14.21
CA ALA A 47 -2.34 7.72 -15.23
C ALA A 47 -0.95 7.94 -14.61
N PHE A 48 -0.84 8.86 -13.65
CA PHE A 48 0.38 9.05 -12.88
C PHE A 48 0.79 7.78 -12.12
N LEU A 49 -0.15 7.06 -11.49
CA LEU A 49 0.16 5.85 -10.72
C LEU A 49 0.89 4.80 -11.57
N ILE A 50 0.46 4.57 -12.81
CA ILE A 50 1.06 3.56 -13.69
C ILE A 50 2.35 4.02 -14.38
N ASP A 51 2.70 5.31 -14.33
CA ASP A 51 3.93 5.83 -14.92
C ASP A 51 5.18 5.32 -14.15
N PRO A 52 6.12 4.61 -14.79
CA PRO A 52 7.29 4.05 -14.09
C PRO A 52 8.39 5.08 -13.76
N HIS A 53 8.32 6.28 -14.33
CA HIS A 53 9.36 7.31 -14.20
C HIS A 53 8.90 8.49 -13.33
N GLN A 54 7.60 8.76 -13.26
CA GLN A 54 7.07 9.86 -12.47
C GLN A 54 6.90 9.47 -10.99
N GLN A 55 7.60 10.18 -10.10
CA GLN A 55 7.53 9.96 -8.64
C GLN A 55 6.52 10.84 -7.93
N GLN A 56 6.28 12.04 -8.47
CA GLN A 56 5.41 13.06 -7.86
C GLN A 56 4.39 13.58 -8.87
N TRP A 57 3.18 13.80 -8.38
CA TRP A 57 2.07 14.42 -9.10
C TRP A 57 1.54 15.62 -8.32
N ARG A 58 1.06 16.63 -9.06
CA ARG A 58 0.58 17.90 -8.48
C ARG A 58 -0.79 18.26 -9.04
N LEU A 59 -1.70 18.67 -8.16
CA LEU A 59 -3.02 19.19 -8.49
C LEU A 59 -3.24 20.54 -7.83
N ARG A 60 -3.20 21.61 -8.64
CA ARG A 60 -3.64 22.94 -8.22
C ARG A 60 -5.14 23.09 -8.50
N ALA A 61 -5.97 22.97 -7.48
CA ALA A 61 -7.43 23.00 -7.61
C ALA A 61 -8.09 23.52 -6.33
N ALA A 62 -9.37 23.89 -6.40
CA ALA A 62 -10.16 24.24 -5.22
C ALA A 62 -10.22 23.09 -4.19
N GLN A 63 -10.54 23.42 -2.92
CA GLN A 63 -10.48 22.46 -1.81
C GLN A 63 -11.36 21.22 -2.06
N ASN A 64 -12.59 21.39 -2.54
CA ASN A 64 -13.51 20.28 -2.82
C ASN A 64 -12.90 19.23 -3.76
N ARG A 65 -12.21 19.66 -4.82
CA ARG A 65 -11.54 18.76 -5.78
C ARG A 65 -10.35 18.04 -5.14
N ARG A 66 -9.53 18.76 -4.37
CA ARG A 66 -8.40 18.15 -3.64
C ARG A 66 -8.90 17.12 -2.62
N THR A 67 -9.91 17.46 -1.83
CA THR A 67 -10.53 16.57 -0.83
C THR A 67 -11.07 15.31 -1.48
N HIS A 68 -11.75 15.40 -2.63
CA HIS A 68 -12.21 14.22 -3.36
C HIS A 68 -11.06 13.28 -3.76
N VAL A 69 -9.94 13.84 -4.22
CA VAL A 69 -8.75 13.03 -4.56
C VAL A 69 -8.14 12.40 -3.32
N GLU A 70 -8.00 13.15 -2.22
CA GLU A 70 -7.49 12.63 -0.94
C GLU A 70 -8.34 11.46 -0.41
N GLU A 71 -9.66 11.60 -0.44
CA GLU A 71 -10.61 10.54 -0.04
C GLU A 71 -10.53 9.32 -0.96
N SER A 72 -10.44 9.54 -2.28
CA SER A 72 -10.32 8.46 -3.26
C SER A 72 -9.05 7.64 -3.03
N VAL A 73 -7.93 8.31 -2.76
CA VAL A 73 -6.65 7.64 -2.41
C VAL A 73 -6.76 6.86 -1.11
N ARG A 74 -7.34 7.45 -0.07
CA ARG A 74 -7.51 6.80 1.24
C ARG A 74 -8.37 5.54 1.16
N ASN A 75 -9.47 5.59 0.40
CA ASN A 75 -10.39 4.47 0.24
C ASN A 75 -9.83 3.35 -0.63
N ALA A 76 -8.99 3.69 -1.61
CA ALA A 76 -8.44 2.73 -2.56
C ALA A 76 -7.09 2.14 -2.12
N VAL A 77 -6.54 2.57 -0.97
CA VAL A 77 -5.28 2.09 -0.40
C VAL A 77 -4.11 2.19 -1.39
N CYS A 78 -3.99 3.34 -2.07
CA CYS A 78 -2.86 3.59 -2.96
C CYS A 78 -1.58 3.84 -2.15
N ASP A 79 -0.44 3.37 -2.65
CA ASP A 79 0.89 3.64 -2.08
C ASP A 79 1.35 5.08 -2.41
N LEU A 80 0.66 6.06 -1.80
CA LEU A 80 0.89 7.50 -1.97
C LEU A 80 0.99 8.20 -0.61
N ASP A 81 1.95 9.12 -0.49
CA ASP A 81 1.96 10.17 0.52
C ASP A 81 1.32 11.43 -0.05
N LEU A 82 0.39 12.02 0.70
CA LEU A 82 -0.35 13.21 0.30
C LEU A 82 0.04 14.40 1.17
N ALA A 83 0.35 15.52 0.52
CA ALA A 83 0.65 16.78 1.19
C ALA A 83 -0.03 17.95 0.47
N THR A 84 -0.49 18.94 1.23
CA THR A 84 -1.00 20.19 0.64
C THR A 84 0.04 21.29 0.76
N GLU A 85 0.55 21.77 -0.37
CA GLU A 85 1.36 22.98 -0.43
C GLU A 85 0.47 24.22 -0.38
N ARG A 86 0.60 24.99 0.70
CA ARG A 86 -0.22 26.19 0.97
C ARG A 86 0.47 27.47 0.50
N ARG A 87 0.83 27.52 -0.78
CA ARG A 87 1.45 28.72 -1.40
C ARG A 87 0.52 29.34 -2.44
N GLY A 88 -0.11 30.45 -2.07
CA GLY A 88 -1.10 31.15 -2.90
C GLY A 88 -2.43 30.40 -3.03
N SER A 89 -3.45 31.03 -3.63
CA SER A 89 -4.75 30.41 -3.86
C SER A 89 -4.96 30.13 -5.35
N PRO A 90 -5.59 29.00 -5.73
CA PRO A 90 -5.87 27.82 -4.90
C PRO A 90 -4.59 27.03 -4.54
N HIS A 91 -4.58 26.36 -3.37
CA HIS A 91 -3.47 25.50 -2.92
C HIS A 91 -3.24 24.29 -3.85
N THR A 92 -2.09 23.66 -3.73
CA THR A 92 -1.68 22.49 -4.52
C THR A 92 -1.67 21.23 -3.66
N LEU A 93 -2.36 20.17 -4.10
CA LEU A 93 -2.20 18.81 -3.57
C LEU A 93 -1.00 18.16 -4.27
N ILE A 94 -0.06 17.65 -3.48
CA ILE A 94 1.11 16.89 -3.92
C ILE A 94 0.87 15.44 -3.53
N ALA A 95 0.98 14.54 -4.50
CA ALA A 95 0.99 13.10 -4.28
C ALA A 95 2.37 12.55 -4.64
N THR A 96 3.01 11.87 -3.69
CA THR A 96 4.32 11.24 -3.87
C THR A 96 4.15 9.74 -3.76
N LYS A 97 4.65 8.98 -4.73
CA LYS A 97 4.63 7.52 -4.66
C LYS A 97 5.54 7.03 -3.55
N ASN A 98 5.06 6.05 -2.81
CA ASN A 98 5.86 5.31 -1.83
C ASN A 98 5.73 3.81 -2.12
N GLN A 99 6.13 2.96 -1.17
CA GLN A 99 6.05 1.51 -1.28
C GLN A 99 5.53 0.88 0.02
N ALA A 100 4.68 1.61 0.74
CA ALA A 100 4.24 1.27 2.09
C ALA A 100 3.56 -0.11 2.15
N SER A 101 2.82 -0.50 1.10
CA SER A 101 2.20 -1.84 1.05
C SER A 101 3.21 -2.96 0.89
N TYR A 102 4.26 -2.77 0.09
CA TYR A 102 5.37 -3.73 0.00
C TYR A 102 6.09 -3.84 1.35
N GLU A 103 6.47 -2.72 1.96
CA GLU A 103 7.21 -2.70 3.23
C GLU A 103 6.42 -3.38 4.37
N ARG A 104 5.11 -3.12 4.44
CA ARG A 104 4.22 -3.79 5.40
C ARG A 104 4.21 -5.30 5.19
N ARG A 105 4.09 -5.77 3.95
CA ARG A 105 4.11 -7.21 3.64
C ARG A 105 5.48 -7.85 3.89
N ALA A 106 6.56 -7.15 3.60
CA ALA A 106 7.93 -7.61 3.88
C ALA A 106 8.20 -7.74 5.38
N LYS A 107 7.77 -6.75 6.17
CA LYS A 107 7.83 -6.83 7.63
C LYS A 107 7.02 -8.01 8.15
N GLN A 108 5.81 -8.18 7.65
CA GLN A 108 4.94 -9.29 8.06
C GLN A 108 5.55 -10.66 7.74
N ARG A 109 6.13 -10.83 6.54
CA ARG A 109 6.81 -12.08 6.18
C ARG A 109 7.98 -12.41 7.10
N ARG A 110 8.78 -11.40 7.46
CA ARG A 110 9.90 -11.60 8.40
C ARG A 110 9.41 -12.10 9.75
N GLN A 111 8.33 -11.50 10.28
CA GLN A 111 7.70 -11.95 11.51
C GLN A 111 7.12 -13.37 11.39
N ASP A 112 6.49 -13.69 10.27
CA ASP A 112 5.95 -15.04 10.04
C ASP A 112 7.05 -16.10 10.03
N LEU A 113 8.23 -15.81 9.46
CA LEU A 113 9.40 -16.70 9.47
C LEU A 113 9.96 -16.87 10.89
N GLU A 114 10.05 -15.79 11.67
CA GLU A 114 10.44 -15.84 13.08
C GLU A 114 9.49 -16.73 13.89
N HIS A 115 8.17 -16.60 13.69
CA HIS A 115 7.17 -17.42 14.36
C HIS A 115 7.23 -18.90 13.97
N VAL A 116 7.44 -19.21 12.67
CA VAL A 116 7.64 -20.61 12.23
C VAL A 116 8.86 -21.23 12.90
N SER A 117 9.95 -20.46 13.02
CA SER A 117 11.18 -20.92 13.65
C SER A 117 11.00 -21.19 15.15
N ALA A 118 10.19 -20.38 15.83
CA ALA A 118 9.89 -20.53 17.25
C ALA A 118 8.90 -21.68 17.57
N LEU A 119 7.93 -21.95 16.68
CA LEU A 119 6.91 -23.00 16.86
C LEU A 119 7.32 -24.37 16.31
N GLY A 120 8.27 -24.40 15.38
CA GLY A 120 8.77 -25.64 14.75
C GLY A 120 10.02 -26.22 15.42
N GLY A 121 10.56 -25.56 16.45
CA GLY A 121 11.68 -26.02 17.28
C GLY A 121 11.24 -26.84 18.49
#